data_AF-A0A8X6WT56-F1
#
_entry.id   AF-A0A8X6WT56-F1
#
_cell.length_a   1.000
_cell.length_b   1.000
_cell.length_c   1.000
_cell.angle_alpha   90.00
_cell.angle_beta   90.00
_cell.angle_gamma   90.00
#
_symmetry.space_group_name_H-M   'P 1'
#
loop_
_entity.id
_entity.type
_entity.pdbx_description
1 polymer ?
#
loop_
_entity_poly.entity_id
_entity_poly.type
_entity_poly.pdbx_seq_one_letter_code
_entity_poly.pdbx_strand_id
1 'polypeptide(L)'
;MTFCDFFLWGFIKDKVFVPPLPRDLVELRGRIRNEFSAVTREMLVRVWTEIENRLDICRVMKGAHIECLKGTTLVQRKKKRL
;
A
#
# COMPACT_ATOMS: atom_id res chain seq x y z
N MET A 1 -13.64 -5.13 -0.61
CA MET A 1 -12.25 -5.30 -1.08
C MET A 1 -11.33 -5.05 0.11
N THR A 2 -10.46 -6.00 0.42
CA THR A 2 -9.57 -5.93 1.59
C THR A 2 -8.26 -5.23 1.19
N PHE A 3 -7.58 -4.53 2.11
CA PHE A 3 -6.31 -3.84 1.80
C PHE A 3 -5.24 -4.78 1.22
N CYS A 4 -5.27 -6.04 1.65
CA CYS A 4 -4.38 -7.07 1.14
C CYS A 4 -4.62 -7.36 -0.35
N ASP A 5 -5.86 -7.33 -0.83
CA ASP A 5 -6.19 -7.53 -2.24
C ASP A 5 -5.63 -6.41 -3.10
N PHE A 6 -5.70 -5.16 -2.62
CA PHE A 6 -5.20 -4.00 -3.37
C PHE A 6 -3.66 -4.02 -3.46
N PHE A 7 -2.97 -4.31 -2.35
CA PHE A 7 -1.52 -4.45 -2.35
C PHE A 7 -1.06 -5.59 -3.26
N LEU A 8 -1.65 -6.78 -3.08
CA LEU A 8 -1.26 -7.97 -3.81
C LEU A 8 -1.50 -7.80 -5.31
N TRP A 9 -2.64 -7.21 -5.70
CA TRP A 9 -2.94 -6.94 -7.09
C TRP A 9 -1.97 -5.94 -7.74
N GLY A 10 -1.62 -4.85 -7.05
CA GLY A 10 -0.61 -3.90 -7.52
C GLY A 10 0.77 -4.55 -7.68
N PHE A 11 1.20 -5.31 -6.67
CA PHE A 11 2.47 -6.04 -6.68
C PHE A 11 2.56 -7.03 -7.85
N ILE A 12 1.53 -7.85 -8.05
CA ILE A 12 1.51 -8.83 -9.14
C ILE A 12 1.54 -8.14 -10.50
N LYS A 13 0.79 -7.04 -10.66
CA LYS A 13 0.78 -6.30 -11.94
C LYS A 13 2.18 -5.77 -12.27
N ASP A 14 2.87 -5.17 -11.30
CA ASP A 14 4.21 -4.61 -11.52
C ASP A 14 5.24 -5.68 -11.92
N LYS A 15 5.03 -6.93 -11.50
CA LYS A 15 5.94 -8.04 -11.78
C LYS A 15 5.59 -8.85 -13.03
N VAL A 16 4.31 -9.02 -13.30
CA VAL A 16 3.83 -9.80 -14.45
C VAL A 16 4.01 -9.03 -15.76
N PHE A 17 3.86 -7.70 -15.73
CA PHE A 17 3.93 -6.83 -16.92
C PHE A 17 5.32 -6.21 -17.14
N VAL A 18 6.39 -6.90 -16.71
CA VAL A 18 7.77 -6.49 -17.01
C VAL A 18 8.16 -6.95 -18.42
N PRO A 19 8.78 -6.08 -19.25
CA PRO A 19 9.26 -6.46 -20.57
C PRO A 19 10.29 -7.61 -20.53
N PRO A 20 10.27 -8.54 -21.51
CA PRO A 20 9.32 -8.62 -22.62
C PRO A 20 7.92 -9.04 -22.14
N LEU A 21 6.88 -8.44 -22.72
CA LEU A 21 5.50 -8.75 -22.36
C LEU A 21 5.16 -10.20 -22.71
N PRO A 22 4.32 -10.88 -21.90
CA PRO A 22 3.91 -12.24 -22.19
C PRO A 22 3.10 -12.29 -23.49
N ARG A 23 3.45 -13.24 -24.36
CA ARG A 23 2.87 -13.33 -25.71
C ARG A 23 1.54 -14.09 -25.73
N ASP A 24 1.41 -15.06 -24.83
CA ASP A 24 0.27 -15.97 -24.75
C ASP A 24 -0.22 -16.17 -23.32
N LEU A 25 -1.47 -16.63 -23.18
CA LEU A 25 -2.11 -16.87 -21.89
C LEU A 25 -1.36 -17.89 -21.01
N VAL A 26 -0.66 -18.85 -21.62
CA VAL A 26 0.14 -19.85 -20.89
C VAL A 26 1.31 -19.19 -20.18
N GLU A 27 2.02 -18.29 -20.87
CA GLU A 27 3.14 -17.54 -20.30
C GLU A 27 2.64 -16.60 -19.19
N LEU A 28 1.54 -15.89 -19.44
CA LEU A 28 0.92 -15.02 -18.44
C LEU A 28 0.55 -15.78 -17.17
N ARG A 29 -0.10 -16.96 -17.31
CA ARG A 29 -0.47 -17.82 -16.19
C ARG A 29 0.76 -18.35 -15.45
N GLY A 30 1.83 -18.67 -16.17
CA GLY A 30 3.11 -19.07 -15.60
C GLY A 30 3.74 -17.96 -14.76
N ARG A 31 3.80 -16.74 -15.30
CA ARG A 31 4.31 -15.56 -14.58
C ARG A 31 3.51 -15.27 -13.33
N ILE A 32 2.18 -15.25 -13.41
CA ILE A 32 1.32 -15.05 -12.23
C ILE A 32 1.66 -16.08 -11.15
N ARG A 33 1.72 -17.38 -11.50
CA ARG A 33 2.07 -18.44 -10.54
C ARG A 33 3.45 -18.25 -9.93
N ASN A 34 4.43 -17.87 -10.74
CA ASN A 34 5.79 -17.63 -10.28
C ASN A 34 5.84 -16.46 -9.28
N GLU A 35 5.19 -15.35 -9.60
CA GLU A 35 5.14 -14.18 -8.71
C GLU A 35 4.40 -14.49 -7.41
N PHE A 36 3.30 -15.25 -7.46
CA PHE A 36 2.61 -15.71 -6.26
C PHE A 36 3.51 -16.62 -5.39
N SER A 37 4.28 -17.52 -6.00
CA SER A 37 5.25 -18.35 -5.26
C SER A 37 6.42 -17.55 -4.70
N ALA A 38 6.76 -16.41 -5.30
CA ALA A 38 7.79 -15.51 -4.83
C ALA A 38 7.33 -14.60 -3.68
N VAL A 39 6.03 -14.49 -3.43
CA VAL A 39 5.50 -13.77 -2.25
C VAL A 39 5.88 -14.55 -1.00
N THR A 40 6.81 -14.00 -0.22
CA THR A 40 7.25 -14.62 1.02
C THR A 40 6.39 -14.19 2.21
N ARG A 41 6.46 -14.96 3.31
CA ARG A 41 5.79 -14.64 4.57
C ARG A 41 6.23 -13.26 5.10
N GLU A 42 7.50 -12.92 4.95
CA GLU A 42 8.07 -11.66 5.43
C GLU A 42 7.44 -10.46 4.70
N MET A 43 7.18 -10.58 3.40
CA MET A 43 6.47 -9.54 2.64
C MET A 43 5.05 -9.34 3.18
N LEU A 44 4.33 -10.43 3.45
CA LEU A 44 2.99 -10.38 4.03
C LEU A 44 2.98 -9.73 5.42
N VAL A 45 3.95 -10.07 6.27
CA VAL A 45 4.09 -9.46 7.61
C VAL A 45 4.34 -7.95 7.48
N ARG A 46 5.22 -7.52 6.57
CA ARG A 46 5.48 -6.08 6.37
C ARG A 46 4.23 -5.32 5.90
N VAL A 47 3.45 -5.91 5.00
CA VAL A 47 2.17 -5.33 4.53
C VAL A 47 1.20 -5.22 5.68
N TRP A 48 1.11 -6.27 6.52
CA TRP A 48 0.24 -6.27 7.68
C TRP A 48 0.62 -5.18 8.68
N THR A 49 1.91 -5.06 9.01
CA THR A 49 2.42 -3.99 9.89
C THR A 49 2.16 -2.60 9.34
N GLU A 50 2.29 -2.39 8.02
CA GLU A 50 1.98 -1.10 7.38
C GLU A 50 0.48 -0.78 7.46
N ILE A 51 -0.39 -1.78 7.32
CA ILE A 51 -1.84 -1.61 7.52
C ILE A 51 -2.14 -1.26 8.97
N GLU A 52 -1.56 -1.97 9.93
CA GLU A 52 -1.72 -1.68 11.37
C GLU A 52 -1.24 -0.26 11.71
N ASN A 53 -0.09 0.16 11.18
CA ASN A 53 0.43 1.51 11.34
C ASN A 53 -0.54 2.56 10.79
N ARG A 54 -1.06 2.38 9.58
CA ARG A 54 -2.04 3.31 9.00
C ARG A 54 -3.34 3.36 9.81
N LEU A 55 -3.82 2.23 10.29
CA LEU A 55 -5.00 2.16 11.15
C LEU A 55 -4.76 2.86 12.49
N ASP A 56 -3.56 2.69 13.07
CA ASP A 56 -3.19 3.36 14.32
C ASP A 56 -3.07 4.87 14.13
N ILE A 57 -2.45 5.33 13.04
CA ILE A 57 -2.44 6.75 12.65
C ILE A 57 -3.88 7.28 12.51
N CYS A 58 -4.74 6.58 11.78
CA CYS A 58 -6.15 6.98 11.64
C CYS A 58 -6.87 7.08 12.99
N ARG A 59 -6.60 6.14 13.90
CA ARG A 59 -7.16 6.10 15.26
C ARG A 59 -6.66 7.27 16.11
N VAL A 60 -5.35 7.48 16.16
CA VAL A 60 -4.70 8.58 16.90
C VAL A 60 -5.19 9.93 16.40
N MET A 61 -5.37 10.06 15.08
CA MET A 61 -5.83 11.29 14.48
C MET A 61 -7.34 11.51 14.59
N LYS A 62 -8.13 10.57 15.12
CA LYS A 62 -9.60 10.68 15.28
C LYS A 62 -10.32 11.25 14.03
N GLY A 63 -9.80 10.97 12.82
CA GLY A 63 -10.33 11.54 11.57
C GLY A 63 -9.84 12.94 11.17
N ALA A 64 -8.97 13.60 11.94
CA ALA A 64 -8.48 14.95 11.70
C ALA A 64 -7.43 15.07 10.55
N HIS A 65 -7.07 13.98 9.87
CA HIS A 65 -5.98 13.98 8.88
C HIS A 65 -6.41 13.93 7.41
N ILE A 66 -7.70 13.91 7.08
CA ILE A 66 -8.10 13.95 5.67
C ILE A 66 -8.10 15.40 5.14
N GLU A 67 -8.24 16.42 5.99
CA GLU A 67 -8.19 17.84 5.59
C GLU A 67 -6.79 18.47 5.62
N CYS A 68 -5.81 17.86 6.32
CA CYS A 68 -4.48 18.49 6.51
C CYS A 68 -3.68 18.62 5.19
N LEU A 69 -4.02 17.84 4.16
CA LEU A 69 -3.40 17.95 2.84
C LEU A 69 -3.93 19.12 1.97
N LYS A 70 -4.86 19.95 2.48
CA LYS A 70 -5.33 21.14 1.75
C LYS A 70 -5.27 22.48 2.50
N GLY A 71 -4.82 22.59 3.76
CA GLY A 71 -5.08 23.86 4.44
C GLY A 71 -4.33 24.28 5.71
N THR A 72 -3.19 23.71 6.12
CA THR A 72 -2.60 24.12 7.42
C THR A 72 -1.10 24.41 7.39
N THR A 73 -0.72 25.43 6.64
CA THR A 73 0.56 26.14 6.82
C THR A 73 0.52 27.22 7.92
N LEU A 74 -0.59 27.43 8.65
CA LEU A 74 -0.72 28.60 9.55
C LEU A 74 -1.15 28.33 11.00
N VAL A 75 -1.55 27.12 11.39
CA VAL A 75 -2.12 26.89 12.75
C VAL A 75 -1.10 26.39 13.79
N GLN A 76 0.16 26.16 13.43
CA GLN A 76 1.18 25.79 14.44
C GLN A 76 1.87 26.99 15.11
N ARG A 77 1.64 28.23 14.66
CA ARG A 77 2.38 29.40 15.16
C ARG A 77 1.77 30.13 16.37
N LYS A 78 0.55 29.82 16.82
CA LYS A 78 -0.09 30.55 17.94
C LYS A 78 -0.18 29.81 19.28
N LYS A 79 0.21 28.54 19.37
CA LYS A 79 0.11 27.77 20.63
C LYS A 79 1.47 27.57 21.32
N LYS A 80 2.29 28.63 21.35
CA LYS A 80 3.57 28.69 22.09
C LYS A 80 3.83 30.01 22.83
N ARG A 81 2.77 30.81 23.05
CA ARG A 81 2.78 31.99 23.94
C ARG A 81 1.47 32.02 24.73
N LEU A 82 1.43 31.26 25.80
CA LEU A 82 0.78 31.58 27.08
C LEU A 82 1.47 30.73 28.14
#